data_AF-A0A2E0VHF3-F1
#
_entry.id   AF-A0A2E0VHF3-F1
#
_cell.length_a   1.000
_cell.length_b   1.000
_cell.length_c   1.000
_cell.angle_alpha   90.00
_cell.angle_beta   90.00
_cell.angle_gamma   90.00
#
_symmetry.space_group_name_H-M   'P 1'
#
loop_
_entity.id
_entity.type
_entity.pdbx_description
1 polymer ?
#
loop_
_entity_poly.entity_id
_entity_poly.type
_entity_poly.pdbx_seq_one_letter_code
_entity_poly.pdbx_strand_id
1 'polypeptide(L)'
;MKKTTVGLAISLMLSVASLAVFAEDLVIDSGETFIVDEKSTNLSVDKLVIGDKAVIRFAPGVTHWELLAKDATIGYGVVIDGRGSDGADGAAGTSYDEAADACRSGKSGSGGDAGEPGARGIDIYLGMDVRKIGGLEVISDGGDGGAGGQGGQGQQAGKILNCNPAKGGNGGSGGQGGDGGDGGNVVVSLNPLNEKTGLGALTAAVRVSVKPGKAGSGGLGGVGGEGSEGEYVRAKTLTGSSKWVAGGRRGRNGAPGEQGQEGRYGQIFVGGQFTGFQQNNQAGGYGPFNDYRPAPAASSESDASEEEIRLLKEQLRVLQERMDSLENE
;
A
#
# COMPACT_ATOMS: atom_id res chain seq x y z
N MET A 1 -22.37 71.15 -7.36
CA MET A 1 -22.62 71.19 -5.90
C MET A 1 -23.00 69.80 -5.43
N LYS A 2 -22.13 69.13 -4.67
CA LYS A 2 -22.46 68.23 -3.55
C LYS A 2 -21.14 67.83 -2.90
N LYS A 3 -20.90 68.43 -1.73
CA LYS A 3 -19.79 68.13 -0.82
C LYS A 3 -20.22 66.93 0.02
N THR A 4 -19.32 65.97 0.20
CA THR A 4 -19.43 64.99 1.30
C THR A 4 -18.02 64.70 1.82
N THR A 5 -17.74 65.35 2.94
CA THR A 5 -16.68 65.08 3.91
C THR A 5 -17.10 63.95 4.86
N VAL A 6 -16.14 63.51 5.68
CA VAL A 6 -16.22 62.64 6.88
C VAL A 6 -15.88 61.16 6.57
N GLY A 7 -14.94 60.50 7.25
CA GLY A 7 -14.14 60.85 8.42
C GLY A 7 -12.99 59.85 8.61
N LEU A 8 -11.88 60.35 9.14
CA LEU A 8 -10.64 59.62 9.43
C LEU A 8 -10.80 58.93 10.79
N ALA A 9 -10.89 57.59 10.82
CA ALA A 9 -10.84 56.81 12.05
C ALA A 9 -9.42 56.22 12.22
N ILE A 10 -8.66 56.77 13.16
CA ILE A 10 -7.35 56.28 13.58
C ILE A 10 -7.57 55.04 14.46
N SER A 11 -7.30 53.86 13.91
CA SER A 11 -7.32 52.59 14.61
C SER A 11 -5.95 52.32 15.24
N LEU A 12 -5.90 52.39 16.57
CA LEU A 12 -4.74 52.09 17.41
C LEU A 12 -4.47 50.58 17.36
N MET A 13 -3.44 50.15 16.63
CA MET A 13 -2.97 48.75 16.63
C MET A 13 -2.31 48.42 17.96
N LEU A 14 -3.03 47.70 18.82
CA LEU A 14 -2.49 47.07 20.02
C LEU A 14 -1.79 45.76 19.60
N SER A 15 -0.47 45.80 19.52
CA SER A 15 0.36 44.62 19.26
C SER A 15 0.34 43.70 20.47
N VAL A 16 -0.57 42.72 20.47
CA VAL A 16 -0.56 41.60 21.41
C VAL A 16 0.65 40.73 21.05
N ALA A 17 1.69 40.80 21.88
CA ALA A 17 2.80 39.85 21.82
C ALA A 17 2.26 38.47 22.21
N SER A 18 2.09 37.59 21.21
CA SER A 18 1.80 36.18 21.42
C SER A 18 2.99 35.52 22.09
N LEU A 19 2.91 35.33 23.41
CA LEU A 19 3.80 34.45 24.15
C LEU A 19 3.52 33.02 23.64
N ALA A 20 4.54 32.39 23.05
CA ALA A 20 4.50 30.98 22.72
C ALA A 20 4.48 30.19 24.03
N VAL A 21 3.31 29.64 24.36
CA VAL A 21 3.15 28.70 25.48
C VAL A 21 3.71 27.36 25.01
N PHE A 22 5.00 27.12 25.29
CA PHE A 22 5.60 25.79 25.17
C PHE A 22 5.32 25.01 26.46
N ALA A 23 4.12 24.47 26.55
CA ALA A 23 3.71 23.47 27.53
C ALA A 23 2.58 22.66 26.87
N GLU A 24 2.89 22.00 25.76
CA GLU A 24 1.88 21.33 24.96
C GLU A 24 1.60 19.95 25.53
N ASP A 25 0.69 19.92 26.51
CA ASP A 25 -0.09 18.73 26.83
C ASP A 25 -0.89 18.34 25.57
N LEU A 26 -0.75 17.10 25.10
CA LEU A 26 -1.64 16.52 24.08
C LEU A 26 -2.71 15.68 24.77
N VAL A 27 -3.95 16.15 24.71
CA VAL A 27 -5.12 15.44 25.23
C VAL A 27 -6.02 15.08 24.06
N ILE A 28 -6.28 13.79 23.88
CA ILE A 28 -7.23 13.25 22.92
C ILE A 28 -8.35 12.62 23.75
N ASP A 29 -9.57 13.13 23.62
CA ASP A 29 -10.68 12.67 24.43
C ASP A 29 -11.12 11.25 24.08
N SER A 30 -11.89 10.61 24.97
CA SER A 30 -12.39 9.26 24.74
C SER A 30 -13.29 9.20 23.50
N GLY A 31 -13.00 8.26 22.60
CA GLY A 31 -13.70 8.09 21.33
C GLY A 31 -13.42 9.17 20.29
N GLU A 32 -12.55 10.14 20.59
CA GLU A 32 -12.19 11.20 19.64
C GLU A 32 -11.25 10.65 18.55
N THR A 33 -11.34 11.24 17.35
CA THR A 33 -10.38 11.01 16.28
C THR A 33 -9.40 12.17 16.18
N PHE A 34 -8.12 11.91 16.43
CA PHE A 34 -7.05 12.88 16.23
C PHE A 34 -6.41 12.68 14.85
N ILE A 35 -6.27 13.75 14.08
CA ILE A 35 -5.64 13.72 12.75
C ILE A 35 -4.24 14.31 12.84
N VAL A 36 -3.23 13.48 12.58
CA VAL A 36 -1.84 13.91 12.39
C VAL A 36 -1.72 14.48 10.98
N ASP A 37 -1.32 15.74 10.89
CA ASP A 37 -1.02 16.44 9.64
C ASP A 37 0.50 16.61 9.45
N GLU A 38 0.92 17.19 8.32
CA GLU A 38 2.34 17.42 8.00
C GLU A 38 3.08 18.25 9.06
N LYS A 39 2.37 19.07 9.83
CA LYS A 39 2.94 19.95 10.86
C LYS A 39 3.11 19.25 12.21
N SER A 40 2.40 18.15 12.40
CA SER A 40 2.37 17.35 13.63
C SER A 40 2.99 15.96 13.45
N THR A 41 3.78 15.76 12.40
CA THR A 41 4.56 14.53 12.15
C THR A 41 5.66 14.31 13.19
N ASN A 42 6.09 15.36 13.89
CA ASN A 42 7.11 15.30 14.92
C ASN A 42 6.59 16.02 16.17
N LEU A 43 6.19 15.27 17.19
CA LEU A 43 5.62 15.79 18.42
C LEU A 43 6.50 15.42 19.61
N SER A 44 6.75 16.40 20.47
CA SER A 44 7.40 16.21 21.76
C SER A 44 6.55 16.91 22.81
N VAL A 45 5.93 16.12 23.69
CA VAL A 45 4.95 16.58 24.67
C VAL A 45 5.40 16.22 26.07
N ASP A 46 5.16 17.11 27.02
CA ASP A 46 5.42 16.79 28.44
C ASP A 46 4.38 15.78 28.95
N LYS A 47 3.15 15.87 28.46
CA LYS A 47 2.06 15.00 28.87
C LYS A 47 1.22 14.58 27.67
N LEU A 48 0.99 13.27 27.58
CA LEU A 48 0.11 12.64 26.60
C LEU A 48 -1.03 11.94 27.32
N VAL A 49 -2.27 12.34 27.04
CA VAL A 49 -3.46 11.64 27.53
C VAL A 49 -4.32 11.23 26.35
N ILE A 50 -4.47 9.93 26.14
CA ILE A 50 -5.34 9.38 25.12
C ILE A 50 -6.49 8.65 25.81
N GLY A 51 -7.71 9.14 25.64
CA GLY A 51 -8.91 8.55 26.21
C GLY A 51 -9.24 7.18 25.61
N ASP A 52 -10.15 6.45 26.28
CA ASP A 52 -10.58 5.13 25.83
C ASP A 52 -11.16 5.19 24.42
N LYS A 53 -10.83 4.20 23.57
CA LYS A 53 -11.33 4.06 22.19
C LYS A 53 -11.04 5.25 21.27
N ALA A 54 -10.11 6.12 21.63
CA ALA A 54 -9.65 7.16 20.71
C ALA A 54 -8.96 6.54 19.49
N VAL A 55 -9.04 7.24 18.36
CA VAL A 55 -8.45 6.82 17.09
C VAL A 55 -7.50 7.90 16.61
N ILE A 56 -6.27 7.54 16.28
CA ILE A 56 -5.32 8.43 15.62
C ILE A 56 -5.27 8.05 14.15
N ARG A 57 -5.44 9.03 13.26
CA ARG A 57 -5.35 8.89 11.80
C ARG A 57 -4.41 9.93 11.23
N PHE A 58 -4.07 9.77 9.97
CA PHE A 58 -3.09 10.61 9.29
C PHE A 58 -3.72 11.30 8.09
N ALA A 59 -3.36 12.56 7.90
CA ALA A 59 -3.73 13.32 6.72
C ALA A 59 -3.02 12.74 5.46
N PRO A 60 -3.59 12.92 4.26
CA PRO A 60 -2.91 12.55 3.03
C PRO A 60 -1.51 13.19 2.95
N GLY A 61 -0.52 12.41 2.52
CA GLY A 61 0.87 12.87 2.37
C GLY A 61 1.77 12.63 3.58
N VAL A 62 1.20 12.29 4.75
CA VAL A 62 2.00 11.91 5.92
C VAL A 62 2.55 10.50 5.72
N THR A 63 3.88 10.38 5.76
CA THR A 63 4.60 9.10 5.56
C THR A 63 5.27 8.56 6.83
N HIS A 64 5.42 9.42 7.85
CA HIS A 64 5.97 9.04 9.14
C HIS A 64 5.35 9.87 10.27
N TRP A 65 5.39 9.33 11.48
CA TRP A 65 5.02 10.02 12.69
C TRP A 65 5.93 9.65 13.85
N GLU A 66 6.51 10.66 14.48
CA GLU A 66 7.32 10.56 15.68
C GLU A 66 6.61 11.29 16.84
N LEU A 67 6.40 10.57 17.93
CA LEU A 67 5.82 11.11 19.17
C LEU A 67 6.70 10.74 20.35
N LEU A 68 7.21 11.75 21.03
CA LEU A 68 7.92 11.64 22.30
C LEU A 68 7.05 12.21 23.43
N ALA A 69 6.82 11.43 24.48
CA ALA A 69 6.02 11.84 25.63
C ALA A 69 6.71 11.51 26.96
N LYS A 70 6.81 12.50 27.86
CA LYS A 70 7.42 12.32 29.20
C LYS A 70 6.45 11.82 30.28
N ASP A 71 5.14 11.92 30.04
CA ASP A 71 4.10 11.34 30.89
C ASP A 71 2.91 10.92 30.04
N ALA A 72 2.86 9.63 29.69
CA ALA A 72 1.83 9.06 28.83
C ALA A 72 0.80 8.24 29.63
N THR A 73 -0.47 8.54 29.41
CA THR A 73 -1.62 7.77 29.87
C THR A 73 -2.48 7.39 28.67
N ILE A 74 -2.50 6.10 28.34
CA ILE A 74 -3.27 5.54 27.22
C ILE A 74 -4.45 4.75 27.77
N GLY A 75 -5.65 5.07 27.28
CA GLY A 75 -6.89 4.38 27.60
C GLY A 75 -6.97 2.95 27.06
N TYR A 76 -8.15 2.36 27.15
CA TYR A 76 -8.46 1.04 26.62
C TYR A 76 -8.92 1.12 25.16
N GLY A 77 -8.40 0.22 24.32
CA GLY A 77 -8.85 0.07 22.92
C GLY A 77 -8.49 1.24 22.02
N VAL A 78 -7.38 1.92 22.32
CA VAL A 78 -6.85 3.00 21.49
C VAL A 78 -6.26 2.41 20.21
N VAL A 79 -6.55 3.05 19.07
CA VAL A 79 -6.06 2.62 17.75
C VAL A 79 -5.27 3.74 17.09
N ILE A 80 -4.08 3.44 16.61
CA ILE A 80 -3.32 4.28 15.67
C ILE A 80 -3.44 3.62 14.30
N ASP A 81 -4.18 4.24 13.38
CA ASP A 81 -4.49 3.71 12.05
C ASP A 81 -3.68 4.46 10.98
N GLY A 82 -2.48 3.93 10.72
CA GLY A 82 -1.53 4.38 9.69
C GLY A 82 -1.47 3.47 8.48
N ARG A 83 -2.58 2.81 8.13
CA ARG A 83 -2.64 1.93 6.95
C ARG A 83 -2.45 2.70 5.65
N GLY A 84 -1.76 2.08 4.71
CA GLY A 84 -1.70 2.54 3.32
C GLY A 84 -3.08 2.46 2.65
N SER A 85 -3.36 3.40 1.76
CA SER A 85 -4.54 3.36 0.90
C SER A 85 -4.41 2.28 -0.18
N ASP A 86 -5.52 1.61 -0.49
CA ASP A 86 -5.58 0.67 -1.60
C ASP A 86 -5.40 1.39 -2.95
N GLY A 87 -4.80 0.68 -3.90
CA GLY A 87 -4.70 1.08 -5.29
C GLY A 87 -6.06 1.01 -5.99
N ALA A 88 -6.30 1.94 -6.90
CA ALA A 88 -7.49 1.93 -7.74
C ALA A 88 -7.41 0.86 -8.85
N ASP A 89 -8.54 0.24 -9.15
CA ASP A 89 -8.64 -0.69 -10.29
C ASP A 89 -8.45 0.04 -11.63
N GLY A 90 -7.81 -0.65 -12.57
CA GLY A 90 -7.68 -0.22 -13.95
C GLY A 90 -9.00 -0.27 -14.71
N ALA A 91 -9.22 0.70 -15.59
CA ALA A 91 -10.43 0.74 -16.42
C ALA A 91 -10.43 -0.36 -17.49
N ALA A 92 -11.62 -0.89 -17.80
CA ALA A 92 -11.77 -1.86 -18.87
C ALA A 92 -11.58 -1.21 -20.25
N GLY A 93 -11.02 -1.99 -21.17
CA GLY A 93 -10.88 -1.62 -22.56
C GLY A 93 -12.22 -1.55 -23.29
N THR A 94 -12.25 -0.76 -24.36
CA THR A 94 -13.39 -0.61 -25.25
C THR A 94 -13.64 -1.89 -26.03
N SER A 95 -14.86 -2.41 -25.91
CA SER A 95 -15.36 -3.57 -26.67
C SER A 95 -16.26 -3.11 -27.82
N TYR A 96 -16.48 -4.02 -28.78
CA TYR A 96 -17.43 -3.81 -29.87
C TYR A 96 -18.39 -4.98 -29.99
N ASP A 97 -19.67 -4.75 -29.69
CA ASP A 97 -20.69 -5.80 -29.68
C ASP A 97 -21.32 -6.00 -31.07
N GLU A 98 -21.34 -4.96 -31.90
CA GLU A 98 -21.91 -5.01 -33.24
C GLU A 98 -20.89 -5.45 -34.28
N ALA A 99 -21.30 -6.27 -35.25
CA ALA A 99 -20.48 -6.58 -36.41
C ALA A 99 -20.15 -5.31 -37.22
N ALA A 100 -18.98 -5.31 -37.86
CA ALA A 100 -18.62 -4.23 -38.77
C ALA A 100 -19.57 -4.17 -39.96
N ASP A 101 -19.64 -3.01 -40.61
CA ASP A 101 -20.38 -2.85 -41.85
C ASP A 101 -19.96 -3.87 -42.90
N ALA A 102 -20.86 -4.22 -43.82
CA ALA A 102 -20.58 -5.17 -44.87
C ALA A 102 -19.26 -4.84 -45.61
N CYS A 103 -18.48 -5.88 -45.91
CA CYS A 103 -17.17 -5.76 -46.53
C CYS A 103 -16.12 -4.98 -45.72
N ARG A 104 -16.35 -4.74 -44.43
CA ARG A 104 -15.37 -4.14 -43.52
C ARG A 104 -14.82 -5.17 -42.55
N SER A 105 -13.53 -5.04 -42.26
CA SER A 105 -12.90 -5.78 -41.18
C SER A 105 -13.35 -5.22 -39.84
N GLY A 106 -13.40 -6.09 -38.82
CA GLY A 106 -13.68 -5.68 -37.46
C GLY A 106 -12.60 -4.76 -36.90
N LYS A 107 -13.01 -3.79 -36.09
CA LYS A 107 -12.12 -2.98 -35.24
C LYS A 107 -11.58 -3.82 -34.08
N SER A 108 -10.32 -3.61 -33.72
CA SER A 108 -9.76 -4.23 -32.51
C SER A 108 -10.34 -3.59 -31.26
N GLY A 109 -10.58 -4.38 -30.22
CA GLY A 109 -10.84 -3.87 -28.87
C GLY A 109 -9.59 -3.16 -28.31
N SER A 110 -9.78 -2.24 -27.37
CA SER A 110 -8.64 -1.58 -26.70
C SER A 110 -8.16 -2.42 -25.52
N GLY A 111 -6.90 -2.22 -25.11
CA GLY A 111 -6.41 -2.81 -23.85
C GLY A 111 -7.17 -2.25 -22.64
N GLY A 112 -7.18 -3.01 -21.55
CA GLY A 112 -7.53 -2.50 -20.23
C GLY A 112 -6.34 -1.75 -19.61
N ASP A 113 -6.64 -0.79 -18.74
CA ASP A 113 -5.63 -0.01 -18.03
C ASP A 113 -5.05 -0.81 -16.86
N ALA A 114 -3.84 -0.47 -16.42
CA ALA A 114 -3.23 -1.08 -15.24
C ALA A 114 -3.98 -0.67 -13.97
N GLY A 115 -3.97 -1.55 -12.96
CA GLY A 115 -4.34 -1.20 -11.60
C GLY A 115 -3.22 -0.37 -10.94
N GLU A 116 -3.61 0.60 -10.13
CA GLU A 116 -2.68 1.43 -9.38
C GLU A 116 -2.06 0.64 -8.21
N PRO A 117 -0.83 0.96 -7.79
CA PRO A 117 -0.22 0.33 -6.64
C PRO A 117 -0.91 0.74 -5.33
N GLY A 118 -0.91 -0.17 -4.35
CA GLY A 118 -1.27 0.13 -2.98
C GLY A 118 -0.20 0.99 -2.31
N ALA A 119 -0.62 1.90 -1.44
CA ALA A 119 0.30 2.76 -0.71
C ALA A 119 0.96 2.03 0.45
N ARG A 120 2.18 2.47 0.79
CA ARG A 120 2.90 1.97 1.97
C ARG A 120 2.21 2.43 3.26
N GLY A 121 2.24 1.59 4.30
CA GLY A 121 1.88 1.98 5.66
C GLY A 121 2.82 3.04 6.26
N ILE A 122 2.36 3.79 7.26
CA ILE A 122 3.09 4.92 7.84
C ILE A 122 4.16 4.45 8.83
N ASP A 123 5.38 4.99 8.72
CA ASP A 123 6.42 4.70 9.70
C ASP A 123 6.09 5.38 11.04
N ILE A 124 5.90 4.62 12.13
CA ILE A 124 5.44 5.13 13.43
C ILE A 124 6.50 4.91 14.51
N TYR A 125 6.93 5.99 15.14
CA TYR A 125 7.93 6.00 16.21
C TYR A 125 7.32 6.61 17.47
N LEU A 126 7.12 5.79 18.50
CA LEU A 126 6.57 6.20 19.78
C LEU A 126 7.62 6.01 20.87
N GLY A 127 8.05 7.10 21.49
CA GLY A 127 8.90 7.08 22.69
C GLY A 127 8.13 7.64 23.87
N MET A 128 7.75 6.79 24.83
CA MET A 128 6.85 7.21 25.91
C MET A 128 7.35 6.77 27.28
N ASP A 129 7.42 7.73 28.21
CA ASP A 129 7.47 7.49 29.64
C ASP A 129 6.02 7.26 30.13
N VAL A 130 5.68 6.01 30.41
CA VAL A 130 4.30 5.54 30.55
C VAL A 130 3.89 5.42 32.00
N ARG A 131 2.78 6.07 32.33
CA ARG A 131 2.07 5.90 33.59
C ARG A 131 1.07 4.74 33.54
N LYS A 132 0.34 4.60 32.44
CA LYS A 132 -0.68 3.56 32.24
C LYS A 132 -0.95 3.32 30.75
N ILE A 133 -1.16 2.06 30.35
CA ILE A 133 -1.71 1.66 29.05
C ILE A 133 -2.87 0.69 29.29
N GLY A 134 -4.07 1.05 28.85
CA GLY A 134 -5.25 0.17 28.90
C GLY A 134 -5.32 -0.80 27.72
N GLY A 135 -4.82 -0.40 26.56
CA GLY A 135 -4.65 -1.23 25.36
C GLY A 135 -4.42 -0.34 24.15
N LEU A 136 -3.30 -0.57 23.46
CA LEU A 136 -2.89 0.20 22.29
C LEU A 136 -2.74 -0.74 21.09
N GLU A 137 -3.41 -0.43 19.99
CA GLU A 137 -3.24 -1.09 18.71
C GLU A 137 -2.60 -0.11 17.73
N VAL A 138 -1.49 -0.52 17.11
CA VAL A 138 -0.79 0.26 16.07
C VAL A 138 -0.88 -0.50 14.77
N ILE A 139 -1.57 0.07 13.80
CA ILE A 139 -1.79 -0.53 12.49
C ILE A 139 -1.06 0.30 11.46
N SER A 140 -0.11 -0.32 10.78
CA SER A 140 0.69 0.27 9.72
C SER A 140 0.84 -0.71 8.56
N ASP A 141 -0.27 -1.38 8.22
CA ASP A 141 -0.34 -2.30 7.08
C ASP A 141 -0.23 -1.51 5.76
N GLY A 142 0.32 -2.15 4.73
CA GLY A 142 0.26 -1.62 3.37
C GLY A 142 -1.14 -1.75 2.77
N GLY A 143 -1.47 -0.90 1.80
CA GLY A 143 -2.71 -0.97 1.03
C GLY A 143 -2.65 -2.04 -0.06
N ASP A 144 -3.78 -2.65 -0.41
CA ASP A 144 -3.84 -3.64 -1.48
C ASP A 144 -3.63 -2.97 -2.86
N GLY A 145 -2.99 -3.66 -3.80
CA GLY A 145 -2.86 -3.20 -5.19
C GLY A 145 -4.17 -3.34 -5.96
N GLY A 146 -4.45 -2.39 -6.86
CA GLY A 146 -5.65 -2.39 -7.69
C GLY A 146 -5.65 -3.49 -8.75
N ALA A 147 -6.81 -4.03 -9.10
CA ALA A 147 -6.91 -5.00 -10.19
C ALA A 147 -6.66 -4.34 -11.56
N GLY A 148 -6.03 -5.07 -12.48
CA GLY A 148 -5.90 -4.64 -13.87
C GLY A 148 -7.22 -4.69 -14.63
N GLY A 149 -7.44 -3.72 -15.51
CA GLY A 149 -8.64 -3.63 -16.33
C GLY A 149 -8.76 -4.76 -17.35
N GLN A 150 -9.97 -5.20 -17.65
CA GLN A 150 -10.20 -6.22 -18.69
C GLN A 150 -9.92 -5.65 -20.08
N GLY A 151 -9.32 -6.45 -20.96
CA GLY A 151 -9.15 -6.11 -22.37
C GLY A 151 -10.49 -6.14 -23.12
N GLY A 152 -10.69 -5.17 -24.01
CA GLY A 152 -11.89 -5.04 -24.80
C GLY A 152 -12.03 -6.10 -25.89
N GLN A 153 -13.26 -6.52 -26.18
CA GLN A 153 -13.53 -7.50 -27.24
C GLN A 153 -13.31 -6.90 -28.64
N GLY A 154 -12.71 -7.69 -29.53
CA GLY A 154 -12.56 -7.34 -30.93
C GLY A 154 -13.89 -7.45 -31.68
N GLN A 155 -14.14 -6.50 -32.56
CA GLN A 155 -15.36 -6.47 -33.36
C GLN A 155 -15.42 -7.64 -34.36
N GLN A 156 -16.59 -8.21 -34.56
CA GLN A 156 -16.82 -9.15 -35.66
C GLN A 156 -16.69 -8.45 -37.01
N ALA A 157 -16.21 -9.16 -38.03
CA ALA A 157 -16.17 -8.64 -39.39
C ALA A 157 -17.57 -8.53 -40.00
N GLY A 158 -17.72 -7.65 -40.98
CA GLY A 158 -18.96 -7.55 -41.73
C GLY A 158 -19.14 -8.70 -42.71
N LYS A 159 -20.39 -8.89 -43.15
CA LYS A 159 -20.74 -9.91 -44.15
C LYS A 159 -20.02 -9.67 -45.48
N ILE A 160 -19.76 -10.75 -46.21
CA ILE A 160 -19.23 -10.68 -47.57
C ILE A 160 -20.38 -10.25 -48.51
N LEU A 161 -20.18 -9.13 -49.24
CA LEU A 161 -21.11 -8.64 -50.26
C LEU A 161 -20.32 -8.19 -51.49
N ASN A 162 -19.96 -9.15 -52.37
CA ASN A 162 -19.13 -8.89 -53.58
C ASN A 162 -17.78 -8.24 -53.28
N CYS A 163 -17.15 -8.65 -52.18
CA CYS A 163 -15.88 -8.11 -51.72
C CYS A 163 -14.98 -9.23 -51.19
N ASN A 164 -13.75 -8.86 -50.84
CA ASN A 164 -12.83 -9.81 -50.22
C ASN A 164 -13.31 -10.16 -48.80
N PRO A 165 -13.09 -11.40 -48.34
CA PRO A 165 -13.39 -11.80 -46.97
C PRO A 165 -12.71 -10.88 -45.96
N ALA A 166 -13.47 -10.40 -45.00
CA ALA A 166 -13.02 -9.42 -44.03
C ALA A 166 -12.62 -10.10 -42.72
N LYS A 167 -11.50 -9.69 -42.11
CA LYS A 167 -11.02 -10.28 -40.85
C LYS A 167 -11.75 -9.69 -39.65
N GLY A 168 -11.88 -10.47 -38.60
CA GLY A 168 -12.33 -9.97 -37.30
C GLY A 168 -11.27 -9.07 -36.65
N GLY A 169 -11.72 -8.20 -35.76
CA GLY A 169 -10.84 -7.37 -34.94
C GLY A 169 -10.16 -8.18 -33.85
N ASN A 170 -8.95 -7.80 -33.46
CA ASN A 170 -8.28 -8.46 -32.34
C ASN A 170 -8.92 -8.03 -31.01
N GLY A 171 -8.89 -8.90 -30.00
CA GLY A 171 -9.18 -8.49 -28.64
C GLY A 171 -8.03 -7.66 -28.06
N GLY A 172 -8.35 -6.74 -27.17
CA GLY A 172 -7.37 -5.97 -26.42
C GLY A 172 -6.73 -6.79 -25.30
N SER A 173 -5.51 -6.44 -24.91
CA SER A 173 -4.85 -7.05 -23.75
C SER A 173 -5.53 -6.65 -22.43
N GLY A 174 -5.47 -7.52 -21.43
CA GLY A 174 -5.79 -7.11 -20.06
C GLY A 174 -4.70 -6.19 -19.50
N GLY A 175 -5.09 -5.30 -18.60
CA GLY A 175 -4.18 -4.45 -17.85
C GLY A 175 -3.46 -5.24 -16.75
N GLN A 176 -2.27 -4.80 -16.36
CA GLN A 176 -1.52 -5.40 -15.24
C GLN A 176 -2.21 -5.07 -13.91
N GLY A 177 -2.12 -5.97 -12.93
CA GLY A 177 -2.51 -5.67 -11.56
C GLY A 177 -1.47 -4.78 -10.88
N GLY A 178 -1.92 -3.90 -10.00
CA GLY A 178 -1.06 -3.05 -9.19
C GLY A 178 -0.32 -3.85 -8.10
N ASP A 179 0.87 -3.39 -7.74
CA ASP A 179 1.62 -3.96 -6.63
C ASP A 179 0.96 -3.62 -5.29
N GLY A 180 1.04 -4.53 -4.31
CA GLY A 180 0.63 -4.27 -2.94
C GLY A 180 1.63 -3.36 -2.23
N GLY A 181 1.12 -2.51 -1.34
CA GLY A 181 1.93 -1.60 -0.54
C GLY A 181 2.75 -2.34 0.52
N ASP A 182 3.96 -1.85 0.79
CA ASP A 182 4.75 -2.34 1.91
C ASP A 182 4.10 -1.95 3.26
N GLY A 183 4.27 -2.78 4.29
CA GLY A 183 4.02 -2.37 5.67
C GLY A 183 4.98 -1.27 6.10
N GLY A 184 4.52 -0.36 6.95
CA GLY A 184 5.38 0.64 7.60
C GLY A 184 6.15 0.05 8.78
N ASN A 185 7.18 0.75 9.22
CA ASN A 185 8.01 0.36 10.35
C ASN A 185 7.44 0.95 11.63
N VAL A 186 7.29 0.13 12.67
CA VAL A 186 6.71 0.55 13.94
C VAL A 186 7.70 0.30 15.06
N VAL A 187 8.05 1.37 15.77
CA VAL A 187 8.90 1.35 16.96
C VAL A 187 8.12 1.93 18.13
N VAL A 188 7.90 1.12 19.17
CA VAL A 188 7.24 1.52 20.41
C VAL A 188 8.19 1.30 21.58
N SER A 189 8.85 2.37 22.00
CA SER A 189 9.74 2.43 23.16
C SER A 189 8.96 2.89 24.38
N LEU A 190 8.84 2.03 25.38
CA LEU A 190 8.10 2.26 26.61
C LEU A 190 9.07 2.30 27.80
N ASN A 191 8.91 3.31 28.65
CA ASN A 191 9.63 3.41 29.92
C ASN A 191 8.63 3.56 31.06
N PRO A 192 8.49 2.60 32.00
CA PRO A 192 7.51 2.70 33.07
C PRO A 192 7.86 3.83 34.05
N LEU A 193 6.95 4.77 34.25
CA LEU A 193 7.07 5.83 35.27
C LEU A 193 6.80 5.32 36.70
N ASN A 194 6.17 4.17 36.83
CA ASN A 194 5.86 3.55 38.10
C ASN A 194 6.64 2.24 38.21
N GLU A 195 7.54 2.14 39.20
CA GLU A 195 8.36 0.95 39.46
C GLU A 195 7.52 -0.32 39.69
N LYS A 196 6.24 -0.17 40.08
CA LYS A 196 5.33 -1.30 40.28
C LYS A 196 4.81 -1.90 38.97
N THR A 197 4.82 -1.13 37.88
CA THR A 197 4.35 -1.58 36.57
C THR A 197 5.56 -2.05 35.77
N GLY A 198 5.78 -3.37 35.76
CA GLY A 198 6.86 -3.95 34.97
C GLY A 198 6.66 -3.71 33.46
N LEU A 199 7.77 -3.49 32.75
CA LEU A 199 7.79 -3.28 31.30
C LEU A 199 7.02 -4.37 30.53
N GLY A 200 7.10 -5.63 30.96
CA GLY A 200 6.39 -6.75 30.32
C GLY A 200 4.87 -6.61 30.33
N ALA A 201 4.29 -5.98 31.35
CA ALA A 201 2.84 -5.73 31.39
C ALA A 201 2.43 -4.61 30.43
N LEU A 202 3.31 -3.61 30.24
CA LEU A 202 3.07 -2.52 29.28
C LEU A 202 3.19 -3.01 27.85
N THR A 203 4.22 -3.80 27.52
CA THR A 203 4.41 -4.34 26.17
C THR A 203 3.29 -5.31 25.79
N ALA A 204 2.79 -6.12 26.73
CA ALA A 204 1.65 -7.01 26.50
C ALA A 204 0.34 -6.27 26.19
N ALA A 205 0.23 -4.99 26.57
CA ALA A 205 -0.91 -4.13 26.26
C ALA A 205 -0.81 -3.47 24.87
N VAL A 206 0.33 -3.62 24.18
CA VAL A 206 0.55 -3.06 22.84
C VAL A 206 0.45 -4.18 21.80
N ARG A 207 -0.35 -3.95 20.75
CA ARG A 207 -0.45 -4.81 19.57
C ARG A 207 -0.04 -4.02 18.35
N VAL A 208 0.72 -4.65 17.45
CA VAL A 208 1.24 -4.01 16.25
C VAL A 208 0.93 -4.88 15.03
N SER A 209 0.49 -4.26 13.95
CA SER A 209 0.31 -4.88 12.62
C SER A 209 1.06 -4.06 11.57
N VAL A 210 1.90 -4.74 10.78
CA VAL A 210 2.70 -4.15 9.68
C VAL A 210 2.64 -5.06 8.44
N LYS A 211 1.47 -5.64 8.19
CA LYS A 211 1.26 -6.60 7.12
C LYS A 211 1.45 -5.93 5.76
N PRO A 212 1.95 -6.68 4.77
CA PRO A 212 1.95 -6.19 3.40
C PRO A 212 0.52 -6.09 2.86
N GLY A 213 0.35 -5.17 1.90
CA GLY A 213 -0.79 -5.18 1.01
C GLY A 213 -0.68 -6.30 -0.02
N LYS A 214 -1.83 -6.81 -0.45
CA LYS A 214 -1.91 -7.87 -1.45
C LYS A 214 -1.65 -7.33 -2.85
N ALA A 215 -1.13 -8.20 -3.71
CA ALA A 215 -1.06 -7.93 -5.13
C ALA A 215 -2.44 -7.80 -5.77
N GLY A 216 -2.60 -6.84 -6.67
CA GLY A 216 -3.73 -6.75 -7.58
C GLY A 216 -3.68 -7.85 -8.65
N SER A 217 -4.84 -8.37 -9.03
CA SER A 217 -4.94 -9.36 -10.10
C SER A 217 -4.77 -8.72 -11.47
N GLY A 218 -4.06 -9.36 -12.40
CA GLY A 218 -4.04 -8.96 -13.80
C GLY A 218 -5.41 -9.11 -14.48
N GLY A 219 -5.74 -8.18 -15.37
CA GLY A 219 -6.98 -8.19 -16.14
C GLY A 219 -6.99 -9.30 -17.19
N LEU A 220 -8.17 -9.81 -17.52
CA LEU A 220 -8.31 -10.80 -18.60
C LEU A 220 -8.13 -10.14 -19.97
N GLY A 221 -7.53 -10.86 -20.92
CA GLY A 221 -7.48 -10.43 -22.31
C GLY A 221 -8.84 -10.54 -23.00
N GLY A 222 -9.14 -9.59 -23.89
CA GLY A 222 -10.36 -9.57 -24.70
C GLY A 222 -10.35 -10.67 -25.77
N VAL A 223 -11.54 -11.17 -26.11
CA VAL A 223 -11.69 -12.16 -27.19
C VAL A 223 -11.57 -11.48 -28.54
N GLY A 224 -10.92 -12.12 -29.51
CA GLY A 224 -10.88 -11.65 -30.89
C GLY A 224 -12.21 -11.88 -31.61
N GLY A 225 -12.64 -10.91 -32.41
CA GLY A 225 -13.88 -10.99 -33.19
C GLY A 225 -13.79 -12.01 -34.32
N GLU A 226 -14.94 -12.56 -34.71
CA GLU A 226 -15.00 -13.48 -35.84
C GLU A 226 -14.67 -12.80 -37.18
N GLY A 227 -14.07 -13.56 -38.08
CA GLY A 227 -13.97 -13.16 -39.49
C GLY A 227 -15.30 -13.33 -40.21
N SER A 228 -15.41 -12.75 -41.40
CA SER A 228 -16.63 -12.84 -42.19
C SER A 228 -16.92 -14.30 -42.54
N GLU A 229 -18.18 -14.74 -42.48
CA GLU A 229 -18.53 -16.11 -42.87
C GLU A 229 -18.18 -16.38 -44.35
N GLY A 230 -17.86 -17.64 -44.68
CA GLY A 230 -17.68 -18.05 -46.07
C GLY A 230 -19.02 -18.16 -46.79
N GLU A 231 -19.02 -17.93 -48.11
CA GLU A 231 -20.25 -18.02 -48.92
C GLU A 231 -20.02 -18.71 -50.26
N TYR A 232 -21.10 -19.28 -50.81
CA TYR A 232 -21.12 -19.77 -52.18
C TYR A 232 -21.42 -18.64 -53.15
N VAL A 233 -20.44 -18.28 -53.98
CA VAL A 233 -20.60 -17.27 -55.02
C VAL A 233 -20.93 -17.94 -56.35
N ARG A 234 -22.04 -17.55 -56.99
CA ARG A 234 -22.37 -18.02 -58.35
C ARG A 234 -21.39 -17.41 -59.35
N ALA A 235 -20.62 -18.24 -60.03
CA ALA A 235 -19.78 -17.78 -61.12
C ALA A 235 -20.69 -17.33 -62.28
N LYS A 236 -20.37 -16.20 -62.90
CA LYS A 236 -21.01 -15.74 -64.15
C LYS A 236 -20.50 -16.57 -65.34
N THR A 237 -20.65 -17.89 -65.26
CA THR A 237 -20.38 -18.84 -66.34
C THR A 237 -21.71 -19.26 -66.96
N LEU A 238 -21.72 -19.59 -68.27
CA LEU A 238 -22.90 -20.06 -68.99
C LEU A 238 -23.54 -21.32 -68.36
N THR A 239 -22.81 -22.02 -67.49
CA THR A 239 -23.25 -23.25 -66.80
C THR A 239 -23.72 -23.04 -65.36
N GLY A 240 -23.65 -21.81 -64.82
CA GLY A 240 -24.19 -21.48 -63.49
C GLY A 240 -23.48 -22.11 -62.30
N SER A 241 -22.19 -22.47 -62.44
CA SER A 241 -21.44 -23.14 -61.36
C SER A 241 -21.24 -22.22 -60.14
N SER A 242 -21.47 -22.74 -58.92
CA SER A 242 -21.17 -22.07 -57.67
C SER A 242 -19.77 -22.42 -57.17
N LYS A 243 -19.03 -21.43 -56.68
CA LYS A 243 -17.72 -21.62 -56.03
C LYS A 243 -17.79 -21.18 -54.58
N TRP A 244 -17.31 -22.03 -53.67
CA TRP A 244 -17.12 -21.65 -52.27
C TRP A 244 -15.99 -20.62 -52.14
N VAL A 245 -16.26 -19.53 -51.44
CA VAL A 245 -15.27 -18.53 -51.04
C VAL A 245 -15.09 -18.64 -49.53
N ALA A 246 -13.86 -18.92 -49.10
CA ALA A 246 -13.55 -19.02 -47.67
C ALA A 246 -13.78 -17.68 -46.97
N GLY A 247 -14.28 -17.75 -45.74
CA GLY A 247 -14.49 -16.59 -44.88
C GLY A 247 -13.20 -15.89 -44.46
N GLY A 248 -13.36 -14.76 -43.78
CA GLY A 248 -12.24 -14.04 -43.18
C GLY A 248 -11.72 -14.77 -41.94
N ARG A 249 -10.51 -14.43 -41.52
CA ARG A 249 -9.91 -15.01 -40.32
C ARG A 249 -10.44 -14.32 -39.06
N ARG A 250 -10.60 -15.09 -37.99
CA ARG A 250 -10.83 -14.58 -36.63
C ARG A 250 -9.67 -13.68 -36.20
N GLY A 251 -10.00 -12.64 -35.43
CA GLY A 251 -9.02 -11.85 -34.70
C GLY A 251 -8.32 -12.69 -33.63
N ARG A 252 -7.15 -12.23 -33.19
CA ARG A 252 -6.43 -12.87 -32.08
C ARG A 252 -7.06 -12.43 -30.77
N ASN A 253 -7.09 -13.32 -29.78
CA ASN A 253 -7.39 -12.95 -28.41
C ASN A 253 -6.26 -12.08 -27.85
N GLY A 254 -6.61 -11.13 -26.99
CA GLY A 254 -5.64 -10.39 -26.19
C GLY A 254 -4.98 -11.29 -25.15
N ALA A 255 -3.76 -10.93 -24.77
CA ALA A 255 -3.08 -11.57 -23.65
C ALA A 255 -3.71 -11.09 -22.32
N PRO A 256 -3.78 -11.95 -21.28
CA PRO A 256 -4.08 -11.48 -19.94
C PRO A 256 -2.96 -10.57 -19.43
N GLY A 257 -3.29 -9.67 -18.52
CA GLY A 257 -2.33 -8.88 -17.76
C GLY A 257 -1.67 -9.74 -16.69
N GLU A 258 -0.48 -9.31 -16.28
CA GLU A 258 0.27 -9.95 -15.20
C GLU A 258 -0.31 -9.54 -13.83
N GLN A 259 -0.19 -10.42 -12.85
CA GLN A 259 -0.49 -10.10 -11.46
C GLN A 259 0.58 -9.15 -10.91
N GLY A 260 0.18 -8.21 -10.04
CA GLY A 260 1.14 -7.40 -9.29
C GLY A 260 1.95 -8.24 -8.30
N GLN A 261 2.88 -7.58 -7.62
CA GLN A 261 3.66 -8.19 -6.55
C GLN A 261 3.01 -7.91 -5.20
N GLU A 262 3.12 -8.86 -4.26
CA GLU A 262 2.72 -8.60 -2.88
C GLU A 262 3.72 -7.62 -2.24
N GLY A 263 3.24 -6.76 -1.35
CA GLY A 263 4.11 -5.89 -0.57
C GLY A 263 5.00 -6.69 0.38
N ARG A 264 5.87 -5.99 1.10
CA ARG A 264 6.73 -6.58 2.12
C ARG A 264 6.24 -6.23 3.51
N TYR A 265 6.50 -7.13 4.45
CA TYR A 265 6.28 -6.84 5.87
C TYR A 265 7.14 -5.65 6.32
N GLY A 266 6.56 -4.78 7.13
CA GLY A 266 7.30 -3.77 7.87
C GLY A 266 8.06 -4.37 9.05
N GLN A 267 8.87 -3.54 9.72
CA GLN A 267 9.60 -3.93 10.93
C GLN A 267 8.79 -3.58 12.18
N ILE A 268 8.88 -4.43 13.22
CA ILE A 268 8.25 -4.18 14.52
C ILE A 268 9.33 -4.17 15.61
N PHE A 269 9.32 -3.15 16.45
CA PHE A 269 9.99 -3.13 17.74
C PHE A 269 9.01 -2.66 18.82
N VAL A 270 8.81 -3.46 19.86
CA VAL A 270 8.03 -3.08 21.05
C VAL A 270 8.84 -3.47 22.28
N GLY A 271 9.26 -2.50 23.08
CA GLY A 271 10.20 -2.79 24.16
C GLY A 271 10.56 -1.61 25.04
N GLY A 272 11.60 -1.83 25.85
CA GLY A 272 12.18 -0.82 26.74
C GLY A 272 12.91 0.28 25.98
N GLN A 273 13.55 1.17 26.74
CA GLN A 273 14.21 2.37 26.22
C GLN A 273 15.11 2.04 25.01
N PHE A 274 14.65 2.46 23.83
CA PHE A 274 15.43 2.37 22.60
C PHE A 274 16.47 3.49 22.63
N THR A 275 17.72 3.17 22.96
CA THR A 275 18.84 4.12 23.01
C THR A 275 19.42 4.44 21.62
N GLY A 276 18.72 4.07 20.55
CA GLY A 276 19.22 4.01 19.17
C GLY A 276 18.70 5.06 18.20
N PHE A 277 18.70 6.35 18.57
CA PHE A 277 18.90 7.42 17.58
C PHE A 277 20.03 8.33 18.05
N GLN A 278 21.24 7.77 18.20
CA GLN A 278 22.42 8.61 18.17
C GLN A 278 22.50 9.21 16.76
N GLN A 279 21.99 10.44 16.61
CA GLN A 279 22.38 11.33 15.54
C GLN A 279 23.91 11.45 15.59
N ASN A 280 24.61 10.59 14.85
CA ASN A 280 25.94 10.92 14.42
C ASN A 280 25.78 12.20 13.58
N ASN A 281 26.23 13.32 14.13
CA ASN A 281 26.36 14.62 13.45
C ASN A 281 27.42 14.57 12.33
N GLN A 282 27.48 13.49 11.57
CA GLN A 282 28.16 13.45 10.28
C GLN A 282 27.11 13.80 9.22
N ALA A 283 27.25 15.01 8.70
CA ALA A 283 26.53 15.46 7.52
C ALA A 283 26.68 14.44 6.38
N GLY A 284 25.62 13.66 6.13
CA GLY A 284 25.55 12.77 4.98
C GLY A 284 24.79 11.48 5.24
N GLY A 285 23.48 11.49 4.97
CA GLY A 285 22.72 10.29 4.62
C GLY A 285 21.93 9.64 5.75
N TYR A 286 20.64 9.43 5.49
CA TYR A 286 19.74 8.56 6.25
C TYR A 286 20.38 7.17 6.46
N GLY A 287 20.83 6.87 7.67
CA GLY A 287 21.39 5.57 8.03
C GLY A 287 21.39 5.32 9.54
N PRO A 288 20.32 4.71 10.07
CA PRO A 288 20.55 3.64 11.05
C PRO A 288 19.73 2.36 10.78
N PHE A 289 18.91 2.30 9.72
CA PHE A 289 18.12 1.11 9.38
C PHE A 289 18.73 0.21 8.30
N ASN A 290 19.84 0.61 7.65
CA ASN A 290 20.49 -0.23 6.64
C ASN A 290 21.20 -1.45 7.24
N ASP A 291 21.54 -1.42 8.54
CA ASP A 291 22.24 -2.54 9.21
C ASP A 291 21.26 -3.66 9.63
N TYR A 292 19.95 -3.43 9.53
CA TYR A 292 18.89 -4.44 9.69
C TYR A 292 18.18 -4.77 8.38
N ARG A 293 18.79 -4.45 7.24
CA ARG A 293 18.33 -4.95 5.95
C ARG A 293 18.75 -6.43 5.88
N PRO A 294 17.82 -7.41 5.88
CA PRO A 294 18.20 -8.76 5.48
C PRO A 294 18.85 -8.66 4.11
N ALA A 295 20.02 -9.31 3.97
CA ALA A 295 20.78 -9.29 2.72
C ALA A 295 19.84 -9.60 1.54
N PRO A 296 20.01 -8.93 0.38
CA PRO A 296 19.21 -9.25 -0.80
C PRO A 296 19.31 -10.75 -1.05
N ALA A 297 18.15 -11.42 -1.17
CA ALA A 297 18.02 -12.84 -1.46
C ALA A 297 18.64 -13.12 -2.83
N ALA A 298 19.94 -13.34 -2.84
CA ALA A 298 20.73 -13.60 -4.03
C ALA A 298 21.96 -14.45 -3.67
N SER A 299 21.73 -15.63 -3.08
CA SER A 299 22.60 -16.81 -3.26
C SER A 299 21.94 -18.03 -2.60
N SER A 300 21.70 -19.06 -3.42
CA SER A 300 21.35 -20.46 -3.07
C SER A 300 21.04 -20.74 -1.59
N GLU A 301 19.73 -20.76 -1.28
CA GLU A 301 19.12 -21.01 0.04
C GLU A 301 19.50 -22.32 0.74
N SER A 302 20.32 -23.21 0.16
CA SER A 302 20.70 -24.48 0.80
C SER A 302 21.87 -24.36 1.77
N ASP A 303 22.89 -23.58 1.44
CA ASP A 303 24.20 -23.73 2.09
C ASP A 303 24.31 -22.85 3.36
N ALA A 304 23.68 -21.67 3.34
CA ALA A 304 23.67 -20.75 4.49
C ALA A 304 22.82 -21.30 5.65
N SER A 305 21.70 -21.96 5.35
CA SER A 305 20.85 -22.57 6.38
C SER A 305 21.49 -23.79 7.05
N GLU A 306 22.31 -24.56 6.32
CA GLU A 306 22.99 -25.72 6.90
C GLU A 306 24.11 -25.32 7.87
N GLU A 307 24.83 -24.23 7.59
CA GLU A 307 25.88 -23.73 8.47
C GLU A 307 25.30 -23.15 9.77
N GLU A 308 24.18 -22.43 9.68
CA GLU A 308 23.47 -21.88 10.84
C GLU A 308 22.89 -22.98 11.75
N ILE A 309 22.31 -24.03 11.15
CA ILE A 309 21.85 -25.22 11.88
C ILE A 309 23.01 -25.94 12.59
N ARG A 310 24.20 -26.00 11.98
CA ARG A 310 25.38 -26.63 12.60
C ARG A 310 25.87 -25.84 13.82
N LEU A 311 25.88 -24.51 13.72
CA LEU A 311 26.27 -23.61 14.81
C LEU A 311 25.31 -23.71 16.01
N LEU A 312 24.00 -23.73 15.75
CA LEU A 312 22.98 -23.88 16.78
C LEU A 312 23.08 -25.22 17.52
N LYS A 313 23.36 -26.32 16.81
CA LYS A 313 23.57 -27.64 17.43
C LYS A 313 24.79 -27.66 18.34
N GLU A 314 25.88 -27.01 17.95
CA GLU A 314 27.08 -26.95 18.78
C GLU A 314 26.89 -26.09 20.03
N GLN A 315 26.17 -24.97 19.91
CA GLN A 315 25.82 -24.14 21.07
C GLN A 315 24.93 -24.88 22.06
N LEU A 316 23.95 -25.65 21.58
CA LEU A 316 23.10 -26.50 22.42
C LEU A 316 23.92 -27.57 23.15
N ARG A 317 24.87 -28.21 22.47
CA ARG A 317 25.76 -29.22 23.08
C ARG A 317 26.56 -28.62 24.24
N VAL A 318 27.16 -27.45 24.04
CA VAL A 318 27.95 -26.76 25.08
C VAL A 318 27.09 -26.34 26.27
N LEU A 319 25.85 -25.89 26.03
CA LEU A 319 24.90 -25.57 27.09
C LEU A 319 24.51 -26.80 27.90
N GLN A 320 24.28 -27.93 27.22
CA GLN A 320 23.91 -29.18 27.85
C GLN A 320 25.05 -29.76 28.70
N GLU A 321 26.28 -29.71 28.21
CA GLU A 321 27.47 -30.09 29.00
C GLU A 321 27.65 -29.22 30.24
N ARG A 322 27.32 -27.92 30.16
CA ARG A 322 27.35 -27.03 31.34
C ARG A 322 26.25 -27.33 32.34
N MET A 323 25.05 -27.71 31.87
CA MET A 323 23.98 -28.13 32.77
C MET A 323 24.33 -29.43 33.49
N ASP A 324 24.85 -30.42 32.76
CA ASP A 324 25.26 -31.70 33.33
C ASP A 324 26.42 -31.54 34.33
N SER A 325 27.32 -30.56 34.12
CA SER A 325 28.39 -30.26 35.08
C SER A 325 27.85 -29.58 36.35
N LEU A 326 26.77 -28.82 36.26
CA LEU A 326 26.15 -28.15 37.41
C LEU A 326 25.25 -29.09 38.22
N GLU A 327 24.70 -30.15 37.60
CA GLU A 327 23.89 -31.15 38.29
C GLU A 327 24.72 -32.21 39.05
N ASN A 328 26.02 -32.31 38.75
CA ASN A 328 26.93 -33.29 39.38
C ASN A 328 27.86 -32.68 40.46
N GLU A 329 27.66 -31.42 40.84
CA GLU A 329 28.24 -30.78 42.04
C GLU A 329 27.25 -30.75 43.21
#